data_AF-A0A7S5DR91-F1
#
_entry.id   AF-A0A7S5DR91-F1
#
_cell.length_a   1.000
_cell.length_b   1.000
_cell.length_c   1.000
_cell.angle_alpha   90.00
_cell.angle_beta   90.00
_cell.angle_gamma   90.00
#
_symmetry.space_group_name_H-M   'P 1'
#
loop_
_entity.id
_entity.type
_entity.pdbx_description
1 polymer ?
#
loop_
_entity_poly.entity_id
_entity_poly.type
_entity_poly.pdbx_seq_one_letter_code
_entity_poly.pdbx_strand_id
1 'polypeptide(L)'
;MVRLLQAGLIAIKALITALRRWIFSPVPPSLRLHGKKLDDHQTDPAVRLAIDAVEKVFLRDFKWAFRRLPSSDTGIEARAEILDEGRPTGRFLPLQIRSVSPTSKRHGDHTYRGEKKHLDYWARHSLPVCVIIVDSESGLMLWQQVEKRLCVIMEAEWSIVIPATNVLDASARLCFDETITTDPELLMRSAFALDHALMQEMQGQTTFFVWDEWGDTTAIFGNLRIYVGEGQRQEPDVRIDYCLRGHSLHEIMTRLFPWATYSYAEPISEYSGEIAVHILEVELRPEAYAYLEAESFLEAGYPEEEEPAAPEPDDFITEEEEREFWRSRRTPHDPRN
;
A
#
# COMPACT_ATOMS: atom_id res chain seq x y z
N MET A 1 16.14 13.59 32.85
CA MET A 1 15.63 13.61 31.45
C MET A 1 16.29 12.61 30.50
N VAL A 2 17.34 11.86 30.90
CA VAL A 2 18.04 10.92 29.99
C VAL A 2 17.41 9.52 29.91
N ARG A 3 16.55 9.13 30.87
CA ARG A 3 15.92 7.79 30.90
C ARG A 3 14.63 7.63 30.08
N LEU A 4 14.01 8.73 29.63
CA LEU A 4 12.79 8.69 28.81
C LEU A 4 13.08 8.51 27.31
N LEU A 5 14.24 8.97 26.83
CA LEU A 5 14.67 8.81 25.44
C LEU A 5 15.12 7.37 25.10
N GLN A 6 15.73 6.65 26.04
CA GLN A 6 16.09 5.24 25.83
C GLN A 6 14.89 4.29 25.80
N ALA A 7 13.80 4.60 26.51
CA ALA A 7 12.60 3.78 26.52
C ALA A 7 11.79 3.89 25.20
N GLY A 8 11.80 5.08 24.57
CA GLY A 8 11.20 5.29 23.25
C GLY A 8 11.94 4.53 22.14
N LEU A 9 13.27 4.53 22.15
CA LEU A 9 14.10 3.87 21.13
C LEU A 9 13.96 2.34 21.13
N ILE A 10 13.82 1.72 22.32
CA ILE A 10 13.65 0.27 22.47
C ILE A 10 12.24 -0.18 22.03
N ALA A 11 11.21 0.62 22.32
CA ALA A 11 9.84 0.33 21.87
C ALA A 11 9.67 0.46 20.34
N ILE A 12 10.40 1.41 19.72
CA ILE A 12 10.39 1.63 18.27
C ILE A 12 11.17 0.55 17.51
N LYS A 13 12.33 0.11 18.00
CA LYS A 13 13.06 -1.03 17.42
C LYS A 13 12.21 -2.31 17.41
N ALA A 14 11.47 -2.57 18.49
CA ALA A 14 10.55 -3.70 18.57
C ALA A 14 9.36 -3.59 17.60
N LEU A 15 8.84 -2.39 17.35
CA LEU A 15 7.73 -2.13 16.43
C LEU A 15 8.14 -2.31 14.96
N ILE A 16 9.33 -1.84 14.57
CA ILE A 16 9.90 -2.03 13.22
C ILE A 16 10.20 -3.52 12.95
N THR A 17 10.74 -4.25 13.92
CA THR A 17 10.97 -5.70 13.80
C THR A 17 9.65 -6.50 13.80
N ALA A 18 8.64 -6.08 14.57
CA ALA A 18 7.34 -6.77 14.63
C ALA A 18 6.48 -6.56 13.37
N LEU A 19 6.48 -5.36 12.79
CA LEU A 19 5.78 -5.08 11.52
C LEU A 19 6.46 -5.76 10.33
N ARG A 20 7.80 -5.91 10.33
CA ARG A 20 8.54 -6.59 9.26
C ARG A 20 8.52 -8.13 9.35
N ARG A 21 8.40 -8.72 10.56
CA ARG A 21 8.14 -10.17 10.75
C ARG A 21 6.78 -10.63 10.22
N TRP A 22 5.83 -9.71 10.06
CA TRP A 22 4.50 -10.02 9.52
C TRP A 22 4.47 -10.09 7.99
N ILE A 23 5.46 -9.48 7.33
CA ILE A 23 5.59 -9.47 5.86
C ILE A 23 6.38 -10.72 5.37
N PHE A 24 7.27 -11.29 6.20
CA PHE A 24 7.94 -12.56 5.95
C PHE A 24 8.05 -13.40 7.24
N SER A 25 7.25 -14.45 7.35
CA SER A 25 7.31 -15.37 8.51
C SER A 25 8.45 -16.39 8.37
N PRO A 26 9.30 -16.60 9.40
CA PRO A 26 10.03 -17.86 9.55
C PRO A 26 9.05 -18.96 9.98
N VAL A 27 9.29 -20.20 9.55
CA VAL A 27 8.53 -21.39 9.96
C VAL A 27 8.58 -21.50 11.50
N PRO A 28 7.45 -21.43 12.23
CA PRO A 28 7.47 -21.60 13.67
C PRO A 28 7.58 -23.08 14.05
N PRO A 29 8.21 -23.43 15.19
CA PRO A 29 8.15 -24.78 15.71
C PRO A 29 6.70 -25.10 16.13
N SER A 30 6.30 -26.35 15.95
CA SER A 30 4.95 -26.84 16.24
C SER A 30 4.59 -26.66 17.73
N LEU A 31 3.91 -25.55 18.05
CA LEU A 31 3.28 -25.33 19.34
C LEU A 31 1.92 -26.03 19.35
N ARG A 32 1.83 -27.15 20.09
CA ARG A 32 0.55 -27.78 20.43
C ARG A 32 -0.23 -26.82 21.32
N LEU A 33 -1.25 -26.16 20.77
CA LEU A 33 -2.22 -25.41 21.54
C LEU A 33 -3.34 -26.36 21.99
N HIS A 34 -3.49 -26.45 23.31
CA HIS A 34 -4.58 -27.14 24.00
C HIS A 34 -5.91 -26.51 23.59
N GLY A 35 -6.88 -27.38 23.25
CA GLY A 35 -8.07 -27.03 22.50
C GLY A 35 -8.96 -25.95 23.14
N LYS A 36 -9.28 -24.94 22.34
CA LYS A 36 -10.64 -24.39 22.27
C LYS A 36 -11.23 -24.85 20.94
N LYS A 37 -12.33 -25.59 21.03
CA LYS A 37 -13.13 -26.07 19.91
C LYS A 37 -13.49 -24.85 19.05
N LEU A 38 -12.91 -24.76 17.85
CA LEU A 38 -13.35 -23.82 16.82
C LEU A 38 -14.79 -24.20 16.49
N ASP A 39 -15.70 -23.25 16.67
CA ASP A 39 -17.09 -23.39 16.26
C ASP A 39 -17.09 -23.57 14.74
N ASP A 40 -17.48 -24.76 14.31
CA ASP A 40 -17.72 -25.10 12.91
C ASP A 40 -19.03 -24.42 12.50
N HIS A 41 -18.99 -23.10 12.29
CA HIS A 41 -20.09 -22.38 11.67
C HIS A 41 -20.20 -22.87 10.23
N GLN A 42 -21.12 -23.80 10.04
CA GLN A 42 -21.55 -24.38 8.78
C GLN A 42 -21.74 -23.26 7.75
N THR A 43 -20.73 -23.02 6.91
CA THR A 43 -20.79 -21.99 5.87
C THR A 43 -21.93 -22.34 4.93
N ASP A 44 -22.82 -21.37 4.67
CA ASP A 44 -23.96 -21.49 3.76
C ASP A 44 -23.56 -22.26 2.49
N PRO A 45 -24.25 -23.37 2.12
CA PRO A 45 -23.97 -24.13 0.92
C PRO A 45 -23.81 -23.28 -0.34
N ALA A 46 -24.58 -22.19 -0.48
CA ALA A 46 -24.50 -21.29 -1.61
C ALA A 46 -23.16 -20.54 -1.66
N VAL A 47 -22.67 -20.08 -0.51
CA VAL A 47 -21.36 -19.41 -0.39
C VAL A 47 -20.24 -20.38 -0.70
N ARG A 48 -20.33 -21.63 -0.24
CA ARG A 48 -19.33 -22.67 -0.55
C ARG A 48 -19.24 -22.96 -2.04
N LEU A 49 -20.38 -23.13 -2.70
CA LEU A 49 -20.43 -23.36 -4.15
C LEU A 49 -19.89 -22.17 -4.95
N ALA A 50 -20.17 -20.95 -4.50
CA ALA A 50 -19.60 -19.74 -5.11
C ALA A 50 -18.07 -19.71 -4.96
N ILE A 51 -17.52 -20.00 -3.78
CA ILE A 51 -16.08 -20.09 -3.55
C ILE A 51 -15.45 -21.17 -4.45
N ASP A 52 -16.08 -22.35 -4.57
CA ASP A 52 -15.59 -23.43 -5.42
C ASP A 52 -15.54 -23.02 -6.91
N ALA A 53 -16.54 -22.25 -7.37
CA ALA A 53 -16.59 -21.76 -8.75
C ALA A 53 -15.47 -20.74 -9.03
N VAL A 54 -15.28 -19.79 -8.11
CA VAL A 54 -14.23 -18.77 -8.19
C VAL A 54 -12.84 -19.40 -8.13
N GLU A 55 -12.60 -20.30 -7.18
CA GLU A 55 -11.32 -21.00 -7.03
C GLU A 55 -10.90 -21.71 -8.33
N LYS A 56 -11.85 -22.34 -9.04
CA LYS A 56 -11.57 -22.98 -10.33
C LYS A 56 -11.01 -21.99 -11.36
N VAL A 57 -11.53 -20.76 -11.43
CA VAL A 57 -11.01 -19.74 -12.37
C VAL A 57 -9.59 -19.35 -11.99
N PHE A 58 -9.33 -19.05 -10.71
CA PHE A 58 -8.00 -18.67 -10.25
C PHE A 58 -6.96 -19.78 -10.49
N LEU A 59 -7.29 -21.04 -10.19
CA LEU A 59 -6.38 -22.17 -10.38
C LEU A 59 -6.20 -22.54 -11.87
N ARG A 60 -7.29 -22.63 -12.63
CA ARG A 60 -7.27 -23.14 -14.01
C ARG A 60 -6.88 -22.07 -15.01
N ASP A 61 -7.46 -20.89 -14.91
CA ASP A 61 -7.36 -19.84 -15.94
C ASP A 61 -6.24 -18.86 -15.60
N PHE A 62 -6.12 -18.45 -14.33
CA PHE A 62 -5.07 -17.50 -13.94
C PHE A 62 -3.74 -18.20 -13.63
N LYS A 63 -3.80 -19.48 -13.23
CA LYS A 63 -2.67 -20.25 -12.69
C LYS A 63 -2.11 -19.62 -11.41
N TRP A 64 -2.99 -19.04 -10.60
CA TRP A 64 -2.64 -18.42 -9.32
C TRP A 64 -2.91 -19.36 -8.17
N ALA A 65 -2.26 -19.16 -7.03
CA ALA A 65 -2.60 -19.91 -5.82
C ALA A 65 -3.86 -19.30 -5.19
N PHE A 66 -4.72 -20.13 -4.61
CA PHE A 66 -5.96 -19.72 -3.97
C PHE A 66 -6.05 -20.33 -2.58
N ARG A 67 -6.38 -19.51 -1.57
CA ARG A 67 -6.54 -19.95 -0.18
C ARG A 67 -7.85 -19.42 0.37
N ARG A 68 -8.72 -20.34 0.78
CA ARG A 68 -9.95 -20.01 1.52
C ARG A 68 -9.58 -19.52 2.91
N LEU A 69 -10.28 -18.51 3.41
CA LEU A 69 -10.12 -18.04 4.78
C LEU A 69 -11.23 -18.64 5.67
N PRO A 70 -10.95 -18.89 6.95
CA PRO A 70 -11.99 -19.22 7.92
C PRO A 70 -13.05 -18.12 7.93
N SER A 71 -14.32 -18.46 8.12
CA SER A 71 -15.39 -17.47 8.22
C SER A 71 -15.08 -16.47 9.34
N SER A 72 -14.87 -15.21 8.98
CA SER A 72 -14.61 -14.10 9.90
C SER A 72 -15.59 -12.95 9.62
N ASP A 73 -15.88 -12.13 10.63
CA ASP A 73 -16.76 -10.95 10.53
C ASP A 73 -16.12 -9.79 9.72
N THR A 74 -15.13 -10.11 8.88
CA THR A 74 -14.36 -9.16 8.06
C THR A 74 -14.86 -9.07 6.62
N GLY A 75 -15.72 -10.01 6.19
CA GLY A 75 -16.19 -10.07 4.80
C GLY A 75 -15.08 -10.39 3.79
N ILE A 76 -14.16 -11.31 4.12
CA ILE A 76 -13.14 -11.79 3.18
C ILE A 76 -13.15 -13.31 3.24
N GLU A 77 -13.72 -13.96 2.24
CA GLU A 77 -13.87 -15.41 2.18
C GLU A 77 -12.62 -16.12 1.64
N ALA A 78 -11.80 -15.43 0.85
CA ALA A 78 -10.61 -16.03 0.27
C ALA A 78 -9.52 -15.00 -0.03
N ARG A 79 -8.34 -15.52 -0.34
CA ARG A 79 -7.21 -14.76 -0.85
C ARG A 79 -6.57 -15.52 -2.00
N ALA A 80 -6.33 -14.85 -3.12
CA ALA A 80 -5.49 -15.36 -4.19
C ALA A 80 -4.06 -14.80 -4.06
N GLU A 81 -3.07 -15.56 -4.51
CA GLU A 81 -1.67 -15.16 -4.61
C GLU A 81 -1.22 -15.26 -6.07
N ILE A 82 -0.71 -14.15 -6.61
CA ILE A 82 -0.22 -14.11 -7.97
C ILE A 82 1.02 -14.98 -8.08
N LEU A 83 1.02 -15.88 -9.06
CA LEU A 83 2.17 -16.69 -9.42
C LEU A 83 2.76 -16.19 -10.74
N ASP A 84 4.08 -16.02 -10.77
CA ASP A 84 4.86 -15.73 -11.98
C ASP A 84 5.63 -16.99 -12.39
N GLU A 85 5.33 -17.52 -13.57
CA GLU A 85 5.83 -18.84 -14.02
C GLU A 85 5.67 -19.96 -12.96
N GLY A 86 4.56 -19.93 -12.22
CA GLY A 86 4.26 -20.89 -11.14
C GLY A 86 5.00 -20.61 -9.82
N ARG A 87 5.76 -19.52 -9.72
CA ARG A 87 6.46 -19.09 -8.51
C ARG A 87 5.65 -18.06 -7.73
N PRO A 88 5.50 -18.21 -6.40
CA PRO A 88 4.83 -17.22 -5.56
C PRO A 88 5.51 -15.86 -5.62
N THR A 89 4.74 -14.80 -5.90
CA THR A 89 5.27 -13.41 -5.96
C THR A 89 5.13 -12.66 -4.65
N GLY A 90 4.40 -13.19 -3.66
CA GLY A 90 4.03 -12.48 -2.43
C GLY A 90 2.98 -11.37 -2.64
N ARG A 91 2.45 -11.22 -3.86
CA ARG A 91 1.34 -10.31 -4.16
C ARG A 91 0.02 -11.05 -3.97
N PHE A 92 -0.85 -10.49 -3.15
CA PHE A 92 -2.10 -11.12 -2.77
C PHE A 92 -3.31 -10.27 -3.16
N LEU A 93 -4.40 -10.95 -3.46
CA LEU A 93 -5.71 -10.35 -3.71
C LEU A 93 -6.71 -10.89 -2.69
N PRO A 94 -7.18 -10.06 -1.75
CA PRO A 94 -8.30 -10.41 -0.87
C PRO A 94 -9.61 -10.42 -1.65
N LEU A 95 -10.44 -11.43 -1.41
CA LEU A 95 -11.67 -11.68 -2.15
C LEU A 95 -12.87 -11.73 -1.20
N GLN A 96 -13.84 -10.86 -1.45
CA GLN A 96 -15.21 -11.00 -0.95
C GLN A 96 -16.02 -11.76 -2.01
N ILE A 97 -16.50 -12.96 -1.70
CA ILE A 97 -17.23 -13.83 -2.64
C ILE A 97 -18.66 -14.01 -2.15
N ARG A 98 -19.64 -13.67 -3.00
CA ARG A 98 -21.06 -13.74 -2.67
C ARG A 98 -21.84 -14.44 -3.78
N SER A 99 -22.72 -15.37 -3.40
CA SER A 99 -23.72 -15.91 -4.33
C SER A 99 -24.89 -14.93 -4.42
N VAL A 100 -25.39 -14.70 -5.63
CA VAL A 100 -26.54 -13.83 -5.88
C VAL A 100 -27.65 -14.59 -6.62
N SER A 101 -28.88 -14.14 -6.40
CA SER A 101 -30.04 -14.56 -7.20
C SER A 101 -29.86 -14.13 -8.66
N PRO A 102 -30.52 -14.80 -9.60
CA PRO A 102 -30.33 -14.59 -11.03
C PRO A 102 -30.50 -13.12 -11.38
N THR A 103 -29.52 -12.57 -12.08
CA THR A 103 -29.60 -11.19 -12.54
C THR A 103 -30.68 -11.12 -13.62
N SER A 104 -31.86 -10.55 -13.31
CA SER A 104 -33.03 -10.55 -14.21
C SER A 104 -32.81 -9.82 -15.55
N LYS A 105 -31.63 -9.23 -15.74
CA LYS A 105 -31.17 -8.63 -16.98
C LYS A 105 -29.87 -9.31 -17.39
N ARG A 106 -29.93 -10.15 -18.43
CA ARG A 106 -28.78 -10.83 -19.05
C ARG A 106 -27.65 -9.89 -19.55
N HIS A 107 -27.76 -8.56 -19.42
CA HIS A 107 -26.82 -7.58 -19.98
C HIS A 107 -26.78 -6.24 -19.21
N GLY A 108 -26.91 -6.25 -17.88
CA GLY A 108 -26.88 -5.03 -17.07
C GLY A 108 -25.87 -5.07 -15.95
N ASP A 109 -25.35 -3.91 -15.56
CA ASP A 109 -24.49 -3.78 -14.39
C ASP A 109 -25.20 -4.27 -13.13
N HIS A 110 -24.44 -4.85 -12.20
CA HIS A 110 -24.97 -5.37 -10.95
C HIS A 110 -24.62 -4.44 -9.80
N THR A 111 -25.59 -4.05 -8.98
CA THR A 111 -25.31 -3.28 -7.76
C THR A 111 -25.06 -4.23 -6.59
N TYR A 112 -23.81 -4.34 -6.17
CA TYR A 112 -23.48 -5.01 -4.92
C TYR A 112 -23.80 -4.09 -3.75
N ARG A 113 -24.40 -4.66 -2.68
CA ARG A 113 -24.66 -3.97 -1.42
C ARG A 113 -23.98 -4.70 -0.27
N GLY A 114 -23.35 -3.93 0.61
CA GLY A 114 -22.68 -4.44 1.80
C GLY A 114 -22.91 -3.58 3.02
N GLU A 115 -22.60 -4.14 4.20
CA GLU A 115 -22.59 -3.41 5.46
C GLU A 115 -21.40 -2.45 5.51
N LYS A 116 -21.61 -1.24 6.01
CA LYS A 116 -20.57 -0.21 6.12
C LYS A 116 -19.37 -0.68 6.94
N LYS A 117 -19.58 -1.51 7.97
CA LYS A 117 -18.51 -2.08 8.81
C LYS A 117 -17.46 -2.84 7.97
N HIS A 118 -17.88 -3.53 6.91
CA HIS A 118 -16.96 -4.24 6.02
C HIS A 118 -16.18 -3.25 5.16
N LEU A 119 -16.84 -2.23 4.61
CA LEU A 119 -16.14 -1.18 3.85
C LEU A 119 -15.11 -0.43 4.72
N ASP A 120 -15.46 -0.10 5.97
CA ASP A 120 -14.55 0.55 6.92
C ASP A 120 -13.38 -0.36 7.30
N TYR A 121 -13.60 -1.68 7.36
CA TYR A 121 -12.53 -2.67 7.54
C TYR A 121 -11.63 -2.74 6.28
N TRP A 122 -12.21 -2.82 5.09
CA TRP A 122 -11.48 -2.91 3.82
C TRP A 122 -10.71 -1.64 3.49
N ALA A 123 -11.23 -0.46 3.84
CA ALA A 123 -10.54 0.81 3.66
C ALA A 123 -9.24 0.90 4.50
N ARG A 124 -9.13 0.12 5.57
CA ARG A 124 -7.92 -0.01 6.39
C ARG A 124 -7.05 -1.20 5.96
N HIS A 125 -7.53 -2.05 5.07
CA HIS A 125 -6.82 -3.21 4.58
C HIS A 125 -5.76 -2.74 3.57
N SER A 126 -4.49 -3.14 3.77
CA SER A 126 -3.36 -2.68 2.94
C SER A 126 -3.39 -3.15 1.49
N LEU A 127 -4.32 -4.05 1.17
CA LEU A 127 -4.56 -4.56 -0.18
C LEU A 127 -6.00 -4.26 -0.58
N PRO A 128 -6.25 -3.82 -1.82
CA PRO A 128 -7.61 -3.56 -2.27
C PRO A 128 -8.42 -4.87 -2.31
N VAL A 129 -9.62 -4.84 -1.73
CA VAL A 129 -10.51 -6.00 -1.73
C VAL A 129 -11.25 -6.06 -3.07
N CYS A 130 -11.31 -7.25 -3.66
CA CYS A 130 -12.12 -7.52 -4.84
C CYS A 130 -13.45 -8.17 -4.42
N VAL A 131 -14.57 -7.60 -4.86
CA VAL A 131 -15.88 -8.21 -4.72
C VAL A 131 -16.17 -9.04 -5.96
N ILE A 132 -16.53 -10.31 -5.74
CA ILE A 132 -16.93 -11.24 -6.78
C ILE A 132 -18.35 -11.71 -6.46
N ILE A 133 -19.24 -11.57 -7.44
CA ILE A 133 -20.59 -12.11 -7.38
C ILE A 133 -20.70 -13.33 -8.29
N VAL A 134 -21.41 -14.35 -7.83
CA VAL A 134 -21.65 -15.59 -8.58
C VAL A 134 -23.15 -15.77 -8.74
N ASP A 135 -23.63 -15.67 -9.98
CA ASP A 135 -25.02 -15.94 -10.35
C ASP A 135 -25.29 -17.45 -10.19
N SER A 136 -26.19 -17.77 -9.26
CA SER A 136 -26.44 -19.16 -8.84
C SER A 136 -27.11 -20.05 -9.90
N GLU A 137 -27.77 -19.47 -10.90
CA GLU A 137 -28.43 -20.24 -11.97
C GLU A 137 -27.55 -20.38 -13.22
N SER A 138 -26.96 -19.27 -13.68
CA SER A 138 -26.18 -19.25 -14.92
C SER A 138 -24.70 -19.60 -14.71
N GLY A 139 -24.20 -19.47 -13.48
CA GLY A 139 -22.78 -19.57 -13.17
C GLY A 139 -21.96 -18.37 -13.66
N LEU A 140 -22.61 -17.30 -14.12
CA LEU A 140 -21.92 -16.06 -14.50
C LEU A 140 -21.25 -15.46 -13.27
N MET A 141 -19.96 -15.15 -13.39
CA MET A 141 -19.18 -14.52 -12.35
C MET A 141 -18.79 -13.12 -12.80
N LEU A 142 -19.16 -12.11 -12.01
CA LEU A 142 -18.77 -10.73 -12.24
C LEU A 142 -17.93 -10.22 -11.07
N TRP A 143 -17.00 -9.31 -11.35
CA TRP A 143 -16.07 -8.82 -10.33
C TRP A 143 -15.85 -7.31 -10.40
N GLN A 144 -15.51 -6.71 -9.26
CA GLN A 144 -15.10 -5.32 -9.19
C GLN A 144 -14.15 -5.09 -8.01
N GLN A 145 -13.11 -4.30 -8.23
CA GLN A 145 -12.24 -3.83 -7.16
C GLN A 145 -12.95 -2.74 -6.35
N VAL A 146 -12.90 -2.84 -5.03
CA VAL A 146 -13.51 -1.85 -4.14
C VAL A 146 -12.60 -0.63 -4.07
N GLU A 147 -13.07 0.46 -4.65
CA GLU A 147 -12.44 1.77 -4.57
C GLU A 147 -13.43 2.77 -3.98
N LYS A 148 -12.96 3.60 -3.03
CA LYS A 148 -13.81 4.55 -2.31
C LYS A 148 -14.59 5.49 -3.26
N ARG A 149 -13.96 5.90 -4.37
CA ARG A 149 -14.57 6.78 -5.40
C ARG A 149 -15.73 6.12 -6.17
N LEU A 150 -15.77 4.79 -6.22
CA LEU A 150 -16.82 4.02 -6.91
C LEU A 150 -17.95 3.61 -5.96
N CYS A 151 -17.79 3.85 -4.65
CA CYS A 151 -18.74 3.45 -3.63
C CYS A 151 -19.74 4.56 -3.34
N VAL A 152 -21.03 4.21 -3.27
CA VAL A 152 -22.08 5.07 -2.72
C VAL A 152 -22.30 4.65 -1.27
N ILE A 153 -21.97 5.52 -0.33
CA ILE A 153 -22.01 5.25 1.11
C ILE A 153 -23.29 5.85 1.70
N MET A 154 -24.02 5.03 2.48
CA MET A 154 -25.18 5.42 3.27
C MET A 154 -24.86 5.26 4.77
N GLU A 155 -25.81 5.52 5.68
CA GLU A 155 -25.55 5.49 7.14
C GLU A 155 -25.01 4.14 7.63
N ALA A 156 -25.67 3.03 7.25
CA ALA A 156 -25.33 1.68 7.68
C ALA A 156 -24.85 0.77 6.53
N GLU A 157 -25.09 1.16 5.28
CA GLU A 157 -24.84 0.36 4.09
C GLU A 157 -23.96 1.11 3.09
N TRP A 158 -23.41 0.38 2.15
CA TRP A 158 -22.78 0.94 0.97
C TRP A 158 -23.10 0.10 -0.25
N SER A 159 -22.88 0.67 -1.43
CA SER A 159 -23.04 -0.04 -2.69
C SER A 159 -21.97 0.31 -3.70
N ILE A 160 -21.72 -0.61 -4.61
CA ILE A 160 -20.83 -0.44 -5.76
C ILE A 160 -21.47 -1.08 -6.99
N VAL A 161 -21.27 -0.44 -8.14
CA VAL A 161 -21.69 -0.99 -9.43
C VAL A 161 -20.59 -1.91 -9.95
N ILE A 162 -20.96 -3.15 -10.24
CA ILE A 162 -20.13 -4.16 -10.89
C ILE A 162 -20.53 -4.17 -12.37
N PRO A 163 -19.67 -3.67 -13.27
CA PRO A 163 -20.00 -3.60 -14.70
C PRO A 163 -20.27 -4.98 -15.28
N ALA A 164 -21.25 -5.09 -16.18
CA ALA A 164 -21.57 -6.36 -16.85
C ALA A 164 -20.40 -6.88 -17.71
N THR A 165 -19.49 -5.99 -18.10
CA THR A 165 -18.27 -6.30 -18.86
C THR A 165 -17.19 -6.95 -18.01
N ASN A 166 -17.24 -6.81 -16.68
CA ASN A 166 -16.22 -7.34 -15.77
C ASN A 166 -16.51 -8.80 -15.44
N VAL A 167 -16.49 -9.64 -16.48
CA VAL A 167 -16.67 -11.08 -16.35
C VAL A 167 -15.39 -11.69 -15.77
N LEU A 168 -15.53 -12.55 -14.75
CA LEU A 168 -14.41 -13.26 -14.16
C LEU A 168 -14.09 -14.52 -14.97
N ASP A 169 -13.35 -14.33 -16.04
CA ASP A 169 -12.81 -15.38 -16.91
C ASP A 169 -11.32 -15.17 -17.18
N ALA A 170 -10.69 -16.00 -18.01
CA ALA A 170 -9.27 -15.91 -18.33
C ALA A 170 -8.79 -14.51 -18.76
N SER A 171 -9.64 -13.69 -19.40
CA SER A 171 -9.28 -12.34 -19.82
C SER A 171 -9.13 -11.38 -18.65
N ALA A 172 -9.89 -11.58 -17.56
CA ALA A 172 -9.83 -10.75 -16.36
C ALA A 172 -8.48 -10.82 -15.65
N ARG A 173 -7.67 -11.86 -15.90
CA ARG A 173 -6.31 -11.98 -15.36
C ARG A 173 -5.50 -10.71 -15.61
N LEU A 174 -5.55 -10.19 -16.84
CA LEU A 174 -4.79 -9.00 -17.24
C LEU A 174 -5.22 -7.79 -16.41
N CYS A 175 -6.51 -7.65 -16.13
CA CYS A 175 -7.03 -6.56 -15.32
C CYS A 175 -6.55 -6.64 -13.86
N PHE A 176 -6.32 -7.85 -13.32
CA PHE A 176 -5.74 -8.02 -11.99
C PHE A 176 -4.23 -7.81 -11.97
N ASP A 177 -3.52 -8.19 -13.04
CA ASP A 177 -2.10 -7.84 -13.20
C ASP A 177 -1.92 -6.31 -13.31
N GLU A 178 -2.85 -5.61 -13.97
CA GLU A 178 -2.89 -4.14 -14.12
C GLU A 178 -3.43 -3.39 -12.87
N THR A 179 -4.26 -3.99 -12.02
CA THR A 179 -4.78 -3.33 -10.80
C THR A 179 -3.98 -3.65 -9.54
N ILE A 180 -3.27 -4.78 -9.54
CA ILE A 180 -2.19 -5.11 -8.59
C ILE A 180 -0.85 -4.56 -9.14
N THR A 181 -0.90 -3.86 -10.27
CA THR A 181 0.16 -2.99 -10.76
C THR A 181 0.32 -1.86 -9.74
N THR A 182 1.15 -2.18 -8.76
CA THR A 182 2.27 -1.39 -8.32
C THR A 182 2.43 -0.11 -9.14
N ASP A 183 1.63 0.92 -8.86
CA ASP A 183 1.97 2.26 -9.29
C ASP A 183 3.41 2.50 -8.82
N PRO A 184 4.40 2.62 -9.74
CA PRO A 184 5.79 2.78 -9.35
C PRO A 184 5.94 3.98 -8.41
N GLU A 185 5.09 5.00 -8.57
CA GLU A 185 5.04 6.16 -7.71
C GLU A 185 4.49 5.83 -6.32
N LEU A 186 3.50 4.94 -6.18
CA LEU A 186 2.99 4.49 -4.88
C LEU A 186 4.03 3.69 -4.10
N LEU A 187 4.78 2.79 -4.76
CA LEU A 187 5.91 2.12 -4.10
C LEU A 187 6.98 3.10 -3.68
N MET A 188 7.29 4.06 -4.55
CA MET A 188 8.24 5.13 -4.25
C MET A 188 7.82 5.89 -2.99
N ARG A 189 6.58 6.41 -2.97
CA ARG A 189 6.01 7.11 -1.81
C ARG A 189 6.04 6.24 -0.55
N SER A 190 5.73 4.95 -0.68
CA SER A 190 5.74 4.01 0.45
C SER A 190 7.15 3.78 0.99
N ALA A 191 8.17 3.66 0.13
CA ALA A 191 9.56 3.50 0.54
C ALA A 191 10.05 4.75 1.30
N PHE A 192 9.76 5.95 0.78
CA PHE A 192 10.08 7.21 1.45
C PHE A 192 9.41 7.31 2.82
N ALA A 193 8.11 6.99 2.92
CA ALA A 193 7.40 7.02 4.20
C ALA A 193 7.92 5.99 5.21
N LEU A 194 8.21 4.76 4.77
CA LEU A 194 8.71 3.70 5.64
C LEU A 194 10.10 3.99 6.21
N ASP A 195 10.95 4.64 5.41
CA ASP A 195 12.33 4.94 5.78
C ASP A 195 12.52 6.39 6.28
N HIS A 196 11.43 7.13 6.52
CA HIS A 196 11.46 8.52 7.01
C HIS A 196 12.43 8.72 8.19
N ALA A 197 12.34 7.88 9.22
CA ALA A 197 13.19 7.98 10.40
C ALA A 197 14.69 7.70 10.10
N LEU A 198 14.96 6.75 9.21
CA LEU A 198 16.33 6.46 8.77
C LEU A 198 16.89 7.64 7.97
N MET A 199 16.09 8.19 7.04
CA MET A 199 16.50 9.36 6.27
C MET A 199 16.78 10.55 7.17
N GLN A 200 15.96 10.82 8.20
CA GLN A 200 16.23 11.85 9.20
C GLN A 200 17.55 11.62 9.96
N GLU A 201 17.82 10.37 10.38
CA GLU A 201 19.06 10.04 11.11
C GLU A 201 20.31 10.21 10.24
N MET A 202 20.21 9.95 8.94
CA MET A 202 21.29 10.12 7.98
C MET A 202 21.61 11.58 7.65
N GLN A 203 20.72 12.54 7.97
CA GLN A 203 20.95 13.94 7.60
C GLN A 203 22.23 14.49 8.26
N GLY A 204 23.19 14.88 7.43
CA GLY A 204 24.47 15.42 7.88
C GLY A 204 25.43 14.38 8.49
N GLN A 205 25.17 13.08 8.28
CA GLN A 205 25.99 11.98 8.79
C GLN A 205 26.50 11.10 7.64
N THR A 206 27.76 10.68 7.72
CA THR A 206 28.29 9.63 6.82
C THR A 206 27.59 8.30 7.13
N THR A 207 27.08 7.62 6.11
CA THR A 207 26.30 6.39 6.29
C THR A 207 26.81 5.26 5.40
N PHE A 208 26.97 4.06 5.96
CA PHE A 208 27.41 2.89 5.23
C PHE A 208 26.38 1.78 5.24
N PHE A 209 26.10 1.21 4.06
CA PHE A 209 25.28 0.01 3.90
C PHE A 209 26.19 -1.16 3.55
N VAL A 210 26.19 -2.18 4.41
CA VAL A 210 26.99 -3.39 4.23
C VAL A 210 26.07 -4.56 3.89
N TRP A 211 26.28 -5.16 2.71
CA TRP A 211 25.51 -6.29 2.20
C TRP A 211 26.38 -7.53 2.07
N ASP A 212 25.78 -8.68 2.37
CA ASP A 212 26.35 -9.98 2.01
C ASP A 212 25.71 -10.47 0.70
N GLU A 213 26.52 -11.01 -0.20
CA GLU A 213 26.12 -11.67 -1.45
C GLU A 213 26.62 -13.12 -1.45
N TRP A 214 25.74 -14.08 -1.77
CA TRP A 214 26.12 -15.49 -1.98
C TRP A 214 25.24 -16.17 -3.03
N GLY A 215 25.69 -17.29 -3.59
CA GLY A 215 24.89 -18.18 -4.43
C GLY A 215 25.40 -18.36 -5.86
N ASP A 216 25.42 -19.61 -6.33
CA ASP A 216 26.19 -20.01 -7.52
C ASP A 216 25.51 -19.66 -8.86
N THR A 217 24.18 -19.67 -8.93
CA THR A 217 23.41 -19.50 -10.18
C THR A 217 22.64 -18.18 -10.23
N THR A 218 22.26 -17.66 -9.06
CA THR A 218 21.56 -16.38 -8.92
C THR A 218 21.97 -15.79 -7.59
N ALA A 219 22.52 -14.57 -7.63
CA ALA A 219 22.98 -13.88 -6.45
C ALA A 219 21.83 -13.67 -5.45
N ILE A 220 22.13 -13.97 -4.19
CA ILE A 220 21.27 -13.72 -3.05
C ILE A 220 21.95 -12.63 -2.24
N PHE A 221 21.28 -11.49 -2.10
CA PHE A 221 21.70 -10.36 -1.29
C PHE A 221 20.98 -10.39 0.05
N GLY A 222 21.72 -10.25 1.15
CA GLY A 222 21.18 -10.38 2.48
C GLY A 222 21.99 -9.71 3.58
N ASN A 223 21.54 -9.92 4.83
CA ASN A 223 22.21 -9.47 6.05
C ASN A 223 22.69 -8.00 5.98
N LEU A 224 21.78 -7.12 5.55
CA LEU A 224 22.03 -5.69 5.48
C LEU A 224 22.35 -5.14 6.87
N ARG A 225 23.48 -4.44 6.97
CA ARG A 225 23.91 -3.72 8.16
C ARG A 225 24.11 -2.26 7.79
N ILE A 226 23.48 -1.35 8.52
CA ILE A 226 23.56 0.09 8.31
C ILE A 226 24.30 0.72 9.49
N TYR A 227 25.28 1.55 9.18
CA TYR A 227 26.08 2.31 10.13
C TYR A 227 25.91 3.79 9.84
N VAL A 228 25.49 4.58 10.82
CA VAL A 228 25.23 6.02 10.68
C VAL A 228 26.16 6.83 11.59
N GLY A 229 26.85 7.80 11.00
CA GLY A 229 27.76 8.74 11.68
C GLY A 229 29.22 8.30 11.69
N GLU A 230 30.09 9.19 12.17
CA GLU A 230 31.54 8.96 12.19
C GLU A 230 31.96 7.99 13.31
N GLY A 231 32.71 6.95 12.94
CA GLY A 231 33.41 6.05 13.85
C GLY A 231 33.30 4.58 13.45
N GLN A 232 34.36 3.80 13.67
CA GLN A 232 34.33 2.33 13.55
C GLN A 232 33.50 1.75 14.71
N ARG A 233 32.17 1.83 14.60
CA ARG A 233 31.26 1.17 15.53
C ARG A 233 31.32 -0.33 15.31
N GLN A 234 31.45 -1.10 16.38
CA GLN A 234 31.45 -2.56 16.31
C GLN A 234 30.06 -3.13 15.98
N GLU A 235 29.00 -2.41 16.34
CA GLU A 235 27.62 -2.83 16.10
C GLU A 235 26.92 -1.89 15.10
N PRO A 236 26.09 -2.44 14.19
CA PRO A 236 25.31 -1.63 13.27
C PRO A 236 24.13 -0.95 13.97
N ASP A 237 23.79 0.25 13.54
CA ASP A 237 22.62 0.98 14.03
C ASP A 237 21.31 0.28 13.65
N VAL A 238 21.31 -0.29 12.43
CA VAL A 238 20.22 -1.12 11.88
C VAL A 238 20.79 -2.41 11.30
N ARG A 239 20.16 -3.54 11.63
CA ARG A 239 20.44 -4.85 11.03
C ARG A 239 19.16 -5.45 10.48
N ILE A 240 19.20 -5.89 9.23
CA ILE A 240 18.06 -6.49 8.54
C ILE A 240 18.52 -7.76 7.83
N ASP A 241 17.97 -8.90 8.25
CA ASP A 241 18.29 -10.21 7.70
C ASP A 241 17.52 -10.47 6.40
N TYR A 242 17.81 -9.67 5.37
CA TYR A 242 17.28 -9.88 4.04
C TYR A 242 17.78 -11.20 3.42
N CYS A 243 16.99 -11.75 2.51
CA CYS A 243 17.36 -12.87 1.64
C CYS A 243 16.66 -12.65 0.30
N LEU A 244 17.28 -11.82 -0.54
CA LEU A 244 16.68 -11.29 -1.76
C LEU A 244 17.46 -11.78 -2.96
N ARG A 245 16.76 -12.38 -3.92
CA ARG A 245 17.36 -12.77 -5.20
C ARG A 245 17.33 -11.59 -6.15
N GLY A 246 18.44 -11.31 -6.81
CA GLY A 246 18.54 -10.24 -7.81
C GLY A 246 19.68 -10.50 -8.79
N HIS A 247 19.66 -9.82 -9.92
CA HIS A 247 20.75 -9.90 -10.90
C HIS A 247 21.95 -9.05 -10.50
N SER A 248 21.73 -8.04 -9.66
CA SER A 248 22.78 -7.18 -9.14
C SER A 248 22.35 -6.53 -7.82
N LEU A 249 23.32 -6.10 -7.01
CA LEU A 249 23.04 -5.28 -5.83
C LEU A 249 22.36 -3.95 -6.23
N HIS A 250 22.63 -3.44 -7.43
CA HIS A 250 22.02 -2.21 -7.93
C HIS A 250 20.51 -2.31 -8.08
N GLU A 251 20.04 -3.44 -8.60
CA GLU A 251 18.61 -3.74 -8.69
C GLU A 251 17.96 -3.74 -7.30
N ILE A 252 18.60 -4.39 -6.32
CA ILE A 252 18.12 -4.46 -4.93
C ILE A 252 18.07 -3.07 -4.30
N MET A 253 19.14 -2.29 -4.42
CA MET A 253 19.23 -0.94 -3.86
C MET A 253 18.17 0.00 -4.45
N THR A 254 17.99 0.00 -5.78
CA THR A 254 16.99 0.85 -6.44
C THR A 254 15.56 0.47 -6.07
N ARG A 255 15.31 -0.81 -5.76
CA ARG A 255 13.99 -1.28 -5.35
C ARG A 255 13.67 -0.96 -3.89
N LEU A 256 14.63 -1.13 -2.99
CA LEU A 256 14.40 -0.97 -1.54
C LEU A 256 14.61 0.47 -1.06
N PHE A 257 15.63 1.13 -1.58
CA PHE A 257 16.09 2.44 -1.14
C PHE A 257 16.15 3.41 -2.32
N PRO A 258 15.03 3.63 -3.03
CA PRO A 258 15.05 4.50 -4.20
C PRO A 258 15.34 5.97 -3.85
N TRP A 259 15.17 6.36 -2.58
CA TRP A 259 15.55 7.66 -2.03
C TRP A 259 17.07 7.85 -1.87
N ALA A 260 17.87 6.79 -2.04
CA ALA A 260 19.30 6.78 -1.81
C ALA A 260 20.12 6.84 -3.11
N THR A 261 21.27 7.50 -3.04
CA THR A 261 22.39 7.34 -3.98
C THR A 261 23.56 6.73 -3.23
N TYR A 262 24.46 6.04 -3.93
CA TYR A 262 25.57 5.36 -3.27
C TYR A 262 26.76 5.16 -4.19
N SER A 263 27.91 4.91 -3.57
CA SER A 263 29.13 4.46 -4.20
C SER A 263 29.79 3.36 -3.35
N TYR A 264 30.70 2.57 -3.94
CA TYR A 264 31.47 1.61 -3.15
C TYR A 264 32.50 2.35 -2.30
N ALA A 265 32.40 2.21 -0.98
CA ALA A 265 33.38 2.75 -0.04
C ALA A 265 34.69 1.95 -0.08
N GLU A 266 34.57 0.63 -0.29
CA GLU A 266 35.67 -0.31 -0.35
C GLU A 266 35.48 -1.30 -1.52
N PRO A 267 36.57 -1.89 -2.06
CA PRO A 267 36.47 -3.03 -2.96
C PRO A 267 35.69 -4.18 -2.32
N ILE A 268 34.96 -4.94 -3.14
CA ILE A 268 34.26 -6.14 -2.68
C ILE A 268 35.28 -7.08 -2.03
N SER A 269 34.99 -7.49 -0.79
CA SER A 269 35.79 -8.45 -0.04
C SER A 269 35.02 -9.75 0.13
N GLU A 270 35.71 -10.84 0.47
CA GLU A 270 35.07 -12.14 0.68
C GLU A 270 35.44 -12.69 2.04
N TYR A 271 34.46 -13.27 2.74
CA TYR A 271 34.72 -14.11 3.91
C TYR A 271 34.14 -15.51 3.69
N SER A 272 34.77 -16.50 4.32
CA SER A 272 34.44 -17.93 4.16
C SER A 272 34.61 -18.49 2.74
N GLY A 273 35.14 -17.71 1.78
CA GLY A 273 35.36 -18.13 0.38
C GLY A 273 34.09 -18.28 -0.46
N GLU A 274 32.93 -17.95 0.09
CA GLU A 274 31.62 -18.12 -0.56
C GLU A 274 30.72 -16.88 -0.43
N ILE A 275 31.08 -15.92 0.45
CA ILE A 275 30.25 -14.76 0.75
C ILE A 275 31.03 -13.50 0.40
N ALA A 276 30.57 -12.81 -0.63
CA ALA A 276 31.04 -11.49 -1.01
C ALA A 276 30.38 -10.42 -0.13
N VAL A 277 31.15 -9.38 0.24
CA VAL A 277 30.72 -8.28 1.09
C VAL A 277 30.86 -6.98 0.33
N HIS A 278 29.75 -6.26 0.23
CA HIS A 278 29.65 -4.96 -0.41
C HIS A 278 29.52 -3.90 0.66
N ILE A 279 30.44 -2.93 0.67
CA ILE A 279 30.40 -1.79 1.58
C ILE A 279 30.12 -0.55 0.73
N LEU A 280 28.92 0.00 0.89
CA LEU A 280 28.45 1.15 0.15
C LEU A 280 28.46 2.38 1.06
N GLU A 281 29.05 3.48 0.61
CA GLU A 281 28.78 4.80 1.18
C GLU A 281 27.49 5.33 0.57
N VAL A 282 26.52 5.68 1.41
CA VAL A 282 25.14 5.98 1.00
C VAL A 282 24.77 7.39 1.42
N GLU A 283 24.24 8.15 0.45
CA GLU A 283 23.77 9.52 0.63
C GLU A 283 22.29 9.65 0.27
N LEU A 284 21.62 10.62 0.88
CA LEU A 284 20.26 11.00 0.51
C LEU A 284 20.27 11.71 -0.84
N ARG A 285 19.32 11.35 -1.71
CA ARG A 285 19.05 12.12 -2.93
C ARG A 285 18.40 13.48 -2.60
N PRO A 286 18.48 14.47 -3.50
CA PRO A 286 17.75 15.73 -3.35
C PRO A 286 16.25 15.56 -3.09
N GLU A 287 15.62 14.58 -3.73
CA GLU A 287 14.19 14.27 -3.55
C GLU A 287 13.86 13.78 -2.13
N ALA A 288 14.80 13.07 -1.49
CA ALA A 288 14.65 12.63 -0.10
C ALA A 288 14.69 13.81 0.86
N TYR A 289 15.56 14.79 0.63
CA TYR A 289 15.58 16.04 1.40
C TYR A 289 14.28 16.83 1.24
N ALA A 290 13.79 16.98 0.01
CA ALA A 290 12.52 17.67 -0.25
C ALA A 290 11.32 16.96 0.40
N TYR A 291 11.32 15.63 0.41
CA TYR A 291 10.31 14.84 1.12
C TYR A 291 10.33 15.11 2.63
N LEU A 292 11.51 15.08 3.27
CA LEU A 292 11.64 15.35 4.70
C LEU A 292 11.20 16.79 5.08
N GLU A 293 11.49 17.77 4.21
CA GLU A 293 11.01 19.14 4.38
C GLU A 293 9.48 19.22 4.31
N ALA A 294 8.87 18.56 3.33
CA ALA A 294 7.42 18.49 3.19
C ALA A 294 6.76 17.80 4.41
N GLU A 295 7.28 16.66 4.87
CA GLU A 295 6.78 15.98 6.07
C GLU A 295 6.91 16.87 7.32
N SER A 296 8.02 17.59 7.47
CA SER A 296 8.21 18.53 8.59
C SER A 296 7.15 19.64 8.61
N PHE A 297 6.79 20.17 7.44
CA PHE A 297 5.69 21.14 7.32
C PHE A 297 4.34 20.52 7.65
N LEU A 298 4.05 19.32 7.15
CA LEU A 298 2.80 18.61 7.41
C LEU A 298 2.62 18.29 8.90
N GLU A 299 3.71 17.94 9.60
CA GLU A 299 3.72 17.70 11.04
C GLU A 299 3.57 18.98 11.86
N ALA A 300 4.26 20.06 11.46
CA ALA A 300 4.20 21.35 12.15
C ALA A 300 2.83 22.05 11.98
N GLY A 301 2.12 21.75 10.89
CA GLY A 301 0.87 22.41 10.53
C GLY A 301 1.09 23.75 9.83
N TYR A 302 -0.01 24.42 9.48
CA TYR A 302 0.06 25.72 8.81
C TYR A 302 0.71 26.74 9.77
N PRO A 303 1.76 27.48 9.34
CA PRO A 303 2.41 28.47 10.18
C PRO A 303 1.42 29.57 10.59
N GLU A 304 1.61 30.16 11.77
CA GLU A 304 0.90 31.37 12.15
C GLU A 304 1.38 32.52 11.26
N GLU A 305 0.67 32.78 10.17
CA GLU A 305 0.92 33.89 9.25
C GLU A 305 -0.03 35.04 9.56
N GLU A 306 0.48 36.28 9.51
CA GLU A 306 -0.37 37.46 9.56
C GLU A 306 -1.24 37.50 8.31
N GLU A 307 -2.54 37.75 8.49
CA GLU A 307 -3.46 37.95 7.38
C GLU A 307 -2.92 39.09 6.50
N PRO A 308 -2.71 38.86 5.19
CA PRO A 308 -2.19 39.90 4.32
C PRO A 308 -3.16 41.07 4.33
N ALA A 309 -2.64 42.26 4.64
CA ALA A 309 -3.44 43.48 4.56
C ALA A 309 -4.01 43.61 3.15
N ALA A 310 -5.34 43.73 3.06
CA ALA A 310 -5.96 44.11 1.80
C ALA A 310 -5.31 45.44 1.35
N PRO A 311 -4.89 45.57 0.08
CA PRO A 311 -4.38 46.84 -0.41
C PRO A 311 -5.45 47.90 -0.16
N GLU A 312 -5.02 49.13 0.15
CA GLU A 312 -5.99 50.22 0.22
C GLU A 312 -6.74 50.26 -1.11
N PRO A 313 -8.09 50.28 -1.08
CA PRO A 313 -8.85 50.40 -2.31
C PRO A 313 -8.39 51.68 -3.00
N ASP A 314 -7.96 51.57 -4.26
CA ASP A 314 -7.80 52.74 -5.13
C ASP A 314 -9.08 53.57 -4.98
N ASP A 315 -8.91 54.85 -4.62
CA ASP A 315 -9.97 55.81 -4.27
C ASP A 315 -11.33 55.32 -4.78
N PHE A 316 -12.17 54.81 -3.86
CA PHE A 316 -13.52 54.36 -4.21
C PHE A 316 -14.10 55.42 -5.15
N ILE A 317 -14.52 54.98 -6.34
CA ILE A 317 -15.16 55.82 -7.35
C ILE A 317 -16.02 56.84 -6.61
N THR A 318 -15.71 58.13 -6.77
CA THR A 318 -16.41 59.17 -6.02
C THR A 318 -17.91 59.04 -6.25
N GLU A 319 -18.77 59.48 -5.32
CA GLU A 319 -20.24 59.39 -5.52
C GLU A 319 -20.70 60.02 -6.85
N GLU A 320 -19.93 60.96 -7.40
CA GLU A 320 -20.15 61.57 -8.69
C GLU A 320 -19.78 60.66 -9.86
N GLU A 321 -18.58 60.06 -9.84
CA GLU A 321 -18.16 59.07 -10.84
C GLU A 321 -19.01 57.78 -10.76
N GLU A 322 -19.51 57.40 -9.58
CA GLU A 322 -20.37 56.23 -9.40
C GLU A 322 -21.76 56.53 -9.99
N ARG A 323 -22.28 57.74 -9.75
CA ARG A 323 -23.52 58.21 -10.40
C ARG A 323 -23.37 58.29 -11.91
N GLU A 324 -22.22 58.71 -12.44
CA GLU A 324 -21.96 58.74 -13.89
C GLU A 324 -21.84 57.33 -14.47
N PHE A 325 -21.13 56.42 -13.79
CA PHE A 325 -21.05 55.02 -14.15
C PHE A 325 -22.44 54.38 -14.23
N TRP A 326 -23.29 54.56 -13.21
CA TRP A 326 -24.66 54.06 -13.21
C TRP A 326 -25.57 54.78 -14.19
N ARG A 327 -25.40 56.09 -14.44
CA ARG A 327 -26.13 56.82 -15.50
C ARG A 327 -25.79 56.29 -16.89
N SER A 328 -24.53 56.01 -17.17
CA SER A 328 -24.06 55.44 -18.44
C SER A 328 -24.60 54.03 -18.68
N ARG A 329 -24.91 53.30 -17.60
CA ARG A 329 -25.46 51.93 -17.61
C ARG A 329 -26.98 51.84 -17.46
N ARG A 330 -27.73 52.95 -17.38
CA ARG A 330 -29.20 52.88 -17.31
C ARG A 330 -29.79 52.32 -18.61
N THR A 331 -29.99 51.02 -18.67
CA THR A 331 -31.37 50.53 -18.77
C THR A 331 -32.00 50.68 -17.37
N PRO A 332 -33.22 51.20 -17.24
CA PRO A 332 -33.77 51.56 -15.93
C PRO A 332 -34.09 50.29 -15.14
N HIS A 333 -33.37 50.07 -14.04
CA HIS A 333 -33.84 49.19 -12.98
C HIS A 333 -34.63 50.05 -12.00
N ASP A 334 -35.95 49.89 -12.02
CA ASP A 334 -36.84 50.38 -10.96
C ASP A 334 -36.76 49.40 -9.78
N PRO A 335 -36.27 49.81 -8.60
CA PRO A 335 -36.16 48.92 -7.44
C PRO A 335 -37.47 48.81 -6.64
N ARG A 336 -38.63 49.18 -7.21
CA ARG A 336 -39.95 48.96 -6.59
C ARG A 336 -40.98 48.40 -7.57
N ASN A 337 -40.83 47.11 -7.90
CA ASN A 337 -41.95 46.22 -8.21
C ASN A 337 -41.63 44.79 -7.81
#